data_AF-A0A927Y1W4-F1
#
_entry.id   AF-A0A927Y1W4-F1
#
_cell.length_a   1.000
_cell.length_b   1.000
_cell.length_c   1.000
_cell.angle_alpha   90.00
_cell.angle_beta   90.00
_cell.angle_gamma   90.00
#
_symmetry.space_group_name_H-M   'P 1'
#
loop_
_entity.id
_entity.type
_entity.pdbx_description
1 polymer ?
#
loop_
_entity_poly.entity_id
_entity_poly.type
_entity_poly.pdbx_seq_one_letter_code
_entity_poly.pdbx_strand_id
1 'polypeptide(L)'
;MMNTLQAMRWQGRDLYIRQILKKMKTDHPHKKILFTDLDDTLLDDDKNVAPEDVDTINEMLGVGHRFVIATGRPIYSAKKVAKKLGLYRDGIYIAASNGGVIYDCSQEKTIHADTLDIDLVDALFKAAMAENMHVHTYTDEYVVSMRQTKALEIYSQKISMPYKILDKIPEDLPAPPPKLVIMSIEEGSRRILEDFEKRHAESVKGRAISVFSNDFLLEYLPAGVSKGRAVVSLCEKLGIPVADSVAVGDEANDIPMIDAAGVGAVMKNGTDEAKSHAGYVTSRTNNECGVSEVIRKFILEG
;
A
#
# COMPACT_ATOMS: atom_id res chain seq x y z
N MET A 1 22.05 8.05 60.48
CA MET A 1 22.46 9.13 59.55
C MET A 1 23.17 8.49 58.38
N MET A 2 22.55 8.46 57.19
CA MET A 2 23.25 8.06 55.96
C MET A 2 24.39 9.03 55.72
N ASN A 3 25.60 8.49 55.62
CA ASN A 3 26.82 9.25 55.45
C ASN A 3 26.74 10.06 54.13
N THR A 4 27.01 11.36 54.18
CA THR A 4 26.84 12.33 53.09
C THR A 4 27.52 11.92 51.78
N LEU A 5 28.60 11.13 51.86
CA LEU A 5 29.31 10.53 50.72
C LEU A 5 28.49 9.46 49.97
N GLN A 6 27.61 8.73 50.64
CA GLN A 6 26.74 7.73 50.02
C GLN A 6 25.59 8.40 49.26
N ALA A 7 25.02 9.49 49.80
CA ALA A 7 23.98 10.26 49.14
C ALA A 7 24.48 10.95 47.84
N MET A 8 25.70 11.50 47.86
CA MET A 8 26.32 12.09 46.66
C MET A 8 26.62 11.05 45.56
N ARG A 9 27.02 9.82 45.92
CA ARG A 9 27.23 8.72 44.96
C ARG A 9 25.93 8.25 44.29
N TRP A 10 24.80 8.28 45.01
CA TRP A 10 23.49 7.93 44.46
C TRP A 10 22.96 9.01 43.51
N GLN A 11 23.08 10.30 43.87
CA GLN A 11 22.70 11.40 42.99
C GLN A 11 23.53 11.45 41.69
N GLY A 12 24.83 11.14 41.76
CA GLY A 12 25.69 11.06 40.56
C GLY A 12 25.33 9.91 39.62
N ARG A 13 24.91 8.75 40.16
CA ARG A 13 24.41 7.62 39.35
C ARG A 13 23.08 7.94 38.68
N ASP A 14 22.16 8.60 39.37
CA ASP A 14 20.88 9.02 38.80
C ASP A 14 21.04 10.04 37.67
N LEU A 15 21.96 10.99 37.83
CA LEU A 15 22.28 11.96 36.78
C LEU A 15 22.92 11.28 35.57
N TYR A 16 23.82 10.33 35.79
CA TYR A 16 24.48 9.57 34.72
C TYR A 16 23.50 8.66 33.96
N ILE A 17 22.60 7.97 34.67
CA ILE A 17 21.53 7.18 34.06
C ILE A 17 20.57 8.09 33.28
N ARG A 18 20.18 9.25 33.82
CA ARG A 18 19.35 10.23 33.09
C ARG A 18 20.06 10.77 31.85
N GLN A 19 21.38 10.99 31.90
CA GLN A 19 22.17 11.39 30.74
C GLN A 19 22.24 10.28 29.69
N ILE A 20 22.44 9.02 30.10
CA ILE A 20 22.38 7.86 29.19
C ILE A 20 20.99 7.71 28.59
N LEU A 21 19.92 7.79 29.39
CA LEU A 21 18.54 7.70 28.90
C LEU A 21 18.18 8.88 27.98
N LYS A 22 18.68 10.08 28.27
CA LYS A 22 18.52 11.25 27.39
C LYS A 22 19.31 11.06 26.10
N LYS A 23 20.51 10.48 26.17
CA LYS A 23 21.36 10.15 25.01
C LYS A 23 20.76 9.03 24.17
N MET A 24 20.20 7.99 24.78
CA MET A 24 19.46 6.91 24.13
C MET A 24 18.13 7.39 23.52
N LYS A 25 17.48 8.41 24.12
CA LYS A 25 16.33 9.10 23.51
C LYS A 25 16.72 10.02 22.35
N THR A 26 17.96 10.53 22.31
CA THR A 26 18.47 11.37 21.21
C THR A 26 19.20 10.58 20.11
N ASP A 27 19.66 9.35 20.39
CA ASP A 27 20.38 8.48 19.46
C ASP A 27 19.42 7.69 18.53
N HIS A 28 18.12 7.80 18.75
CA HIS A 28 17.09 7.46 17.77
C HIS A 28 16.35 8.75 17.41
N PRO A 29 16.65 9.40 16.27
CA PRO A 29 15.81 10.49 15.81
C PRO A 29 14.37 9.99 15.76
N HIS A 30 13.42 10.80 16.23
CA HIS A 30 11.99 10.48 16.21
C HIS A 30 11.59 10.17 14.77
N LYS A 31 11.48 8.88 14.42
CA LYS A 31 11.26 8.45 13.03
C LYS A 31 9.78 8.52 12.72
N LYS A 32 9.43 9.36 11.76
CA LYS A 32 8.12 9.36 11.12
C LYS A 32 8.14 8.54 9.83
N ILE A 33 6.95 8.16 9.37
CA ILE A 33 6.75 7.42 8.13
C ILE A 33 5.55 8.00 7.38
N LEU A 34 5.69 8.24 6.08
CA LEU A 34 4.58 8.70 5.25
C LEU A 34 4.14 7.61 4.28
N PHE A 35 2.84 7.33 4.26
CA PHE A 35 2.15 6.50 3.28
C PHE A 35 1.42 7.41 2.31
N THR A 36 1.59 7.20 1.02
CA THR A 36 0.87 7.97 -0.01
C THR A 36 0.23 7.04 -1.01
N ASP A 37 -0.99 7.36 -1.43
CA ASP A 37 -1.48 6.81 -2.68
C ASP A 37 -0.65 7.33 -3.86
N LEU A 38 -0.74 6.62 -4.98
CA LEU A 38 -0.02 6.89 -6.19
C LEU A 38 -0.86 7.71 -7.17
N ASP A 39 -1.99 7.16 -7.63
CA ASP A 39 -2.75 7.74 -8.73
C ASP A 39 -3.61 8.88 -8.18
N ASP A 40 -3.57 10.05 -8.80
CA ASP A 40 -4.36 11.23 -8.40
C ASP A 40 -4.06 11.76 -6.97
N THR A 41 -3.00 11.22 -6.34
CA THR A 41 -2.39 11.72 -5.09
C THR A 41 -0.93 12.15 -5.31
N LEU A 42 -0.01 11.21 -5.53
CA LEU A 42 1.41 11.51 -5.78
C LEU A 42 1.70 11.80 -7.26
N LEU A 43 0.95 11.17 -8.16
CA LEU A 43 1.07 11.38 -9.59
C LEU A 43 0.22 12.57 -10.05
N ASP A 44 0.81 13.41 -10.89
CA ASP A 44 0.08 14.39 -11.68
C ASP A 44 -0.79 13.71 -12.77
N ASP A 45 -1.59 14.50 -13.47
CA ASP A 45 -2.50 13.99 -14.51
C ASP A 45 -1.74 13.35 -15.69
N ASP A 46 -0.48 13.76 -15.91
CA ASP A 46 0.45 13.21 -16.89
C ASP A 46 1.19 11.95 -16.41
N LYS A 47 0.84 11.44 -15.21
CA LYS A 47 1.41 10.26 -14.57
C LYS A 47 2.92 10.37 -14.33
N ASN A 48 3.36 11.58 -13.94
CA ASN A 48 4.69 11.90 -13.44
C ASN A 48 4.61 12.37 -11.99
N VAL A 49 5.77 12.57 -11.36
CA VAL A 49 5.86 13.18 -10.02
C VAL A 49 6.52 14.54 -10.19
N ALA A 50 5.93 15.55 -9.59
CA ALA A 50 6.45 16.90 -9.64
C ALA A 50 7.85 16.97 -8.99
N PRO A 51 8.78 17.79 -9.52
CA PRO A 51 10.11 17.94 -8.93
C PRO A 51 10.08 18.34 -7.45
N GLU A 52 9.13 19.19 -7.04
CA GLU A 52 8.97 19.61 -5.63
C GLU A 52 8.65 18.42 -4.71
N ASP A 53 7.79 17.49 -5.16
CA ASP A 53 7.50 16.25 -4.41
C ASP A 53 8.74 15.37 -4.30
N VAL A 54 9.49 15.21 -5.39
CA VAL A 54 10.74 14.44 -5.34
C VAL A 54 11.74 15.06 -4.35
N ASP A 55 11.93 16.37 -4.39
CA ASP A 55 12.86 17.08 -3.51
C ASP A 55 12.44 16.98 -2.04
N THR A 56 11.15 17.13 -1.76
CA THR A 56 10.63 17.06 -0.39
C THR A 56 10.67 15.62 0.15
N ILE A 57 10.46 14.62 -0.71
CA ILE A 57 10.68 13.20 -0.37
C ILE A 57 12.17 12.95 -0.08
N ASN A 58 13.08 13.51 -0.86
CA ASN A 58 14.52 13.40 -0.60
C ASN A 58 14.89 14.02 0.76
N GLU A 59 14.32 15.18 1.10
CA GLU A 59 14.55 15.88 2.36
C GLU A 59 14.13 15.02 3.57
N MET A 60 12.92 14.45 3.55
CA MET A 60 12.46 13.57 4.65
C MET A 60 13.30 12.29 4.78
N LEU A 61 13.73 11.69 3.65
CA LEU A 61 14.61 10.53 3.66
C LEU A 61 15.99 10.88 4.23
N GLY A 62 16.51 12.06 3.89
CA GLY A 62 17.81 12.56 4.33
C GLY A 62 17.92 12.76 5.85
N VAL A 63 16.80 13.03 6.53
CA VAL A 63 16.73 13.10 8.00
C VAL A 63 16.34 11.78 8.66
N GLY A 64 16.22 10.70 7.89
CA GLY A 64 16.03 9.34 8.40
C GLY A 64 14.58 8.89 8.56
N HIS A 65 13.60 9.63 8.03
CA HIS A 65 12.21 9.19 7.94
C HIS A 65 12.03 8.13 6.86
N ARG A 66 10.81 7.60 6.73
CA ARG A 66 10.46 6.55 5.77
C ARG A 66 9.31 6.98 4.87
N PHE A 67 9.35 6.54 3.62
CA PHE A 67 8.34 6.85 2.62
C PHE A 67 7.76 5.56 2.06
N VAL A 68 6.45 5.52 1.85
CA VAL A 68 5.73 4.31 1.44
C VAL A 68 4.76 4.66 0.33
N ILE A 69 4.90 3.98 -0.80
CA ILE A 69 3.92 4.02 -1.89
C ILE A 69 2.86 2.96 -1.59
N ALA A 70 1.63 3.36 -1.29
CA ALA A 70 0.51 2.45 -1.06
C ALA A 70 -0.41 2.44 -2.29
N THR A 71 -0.65 1.29 -2.92
CA THR A 71 -1.38 1.25 -4.19
C THR A 71 -2.12 -0.07 -4.41
N GLY A 72 -3.22 -0.03 -5.18
CA GLY A 72 -3.93 -1.23 -5.66
C GLY A 72 -3.18 -2.02 -6.74
N ARG A 73 -2.14 -1.42 -7.33
CA ARG A 73 -1.32 -2.05 -8.37
C ARG A 73 -0.62 -3.31 -7.87
N PRO A 74 -0.42 -4.33 -8.71
CA PRO A 74 0.43 -5.47 -8.36
C PRO A 74 1.89 -5.03 -8.17
N ILE A 75 2.65 -5.76 -7.36
CA ILE A 75 4.00 -5.36 -6.94
C ILE A 75 4.94 -5.09 -8.12
N TYR A 76 4.86 -5.89 -9.19
CA TYR A 76 5.64 -5.66 -10.41
C TYR A 76 5.41 -4.27 -11.02
N SER A 77 4.14 -3.89 -11.20
CA SER A 77 3.76 -2.60 -11.78
C SER A 77 4.17 -1.45 -10.86
N ALA A 78 3.92 -1.59 -9.55
CA ALA A 78 4.32 -0.60 -8.55
C ALA A 78 5.84 -0.39 -8.51
N LYS A 79 6.64 -1.46 -8.54
CA LYS A 79 8.12 -1.39 -8.63
C LYS A 79 8.59 -0.67 -9.89
N LYS A 80 7.96 -0.95 -11.04
CA LYS A 80 8.31 -0.31 -12.31
C LYS A 80 8.08 1.19 -12.25
N VAL A 81 6.95 1.62 -11.70
CA VAL A 81 6.64 3.03 -11.50
C VAL A 81 7.61 3.65 -10.51
N ALA A 82 7.81 3.06 -9.33
CA ALA A 82 8.77 3.52 -8.33
C ALA A 82 10.18 3.72 -8.91
N LYS A 83 10.67 2.77 -9.72
CA LYS A 83 11.96 2.89 -10.43
C LYS A 83 11.98 4.05 -11.43
N LYS A 84 10.94 4.20 -12.26
CA LYS A 84 10.81 5.31 -13.23
C LYS A 84 10.89 6.67 -12.52
N LEU A 85 10.30 6.77 -11.33
CA LEU A 85 10.24 8.00 -10.53
C LEU A 85 11.48 8.24 -9.66
N GLY A 86 12.47 7.34 -9.67
CA GLY A 86 13.62 7.38 -8.77
C GLY A 86 13.28 7.05 -7.31
N LEU A 87 12.05 6.63 -7.01
CA LEU A 87 11.56 6.27 -5.68
C LEU A 87 11.75 4.77 -5.37
N TYR A 88 12.90 4.21 -5.75
CA TYR A 88 13.24 2.80 -5.51
C TYR A 88 14.66 2.72 -4.94
N ARG A 89 14.78 2.85 -3.62
CA ARG A 89 16.06 2.93 -2.88
C ARG A 89 15.81 2.82 -1.37
N ASP A 90 16.89 2.95 -0.59
CA ASP A 90 16.84 2.92 0.87
C ASP A 90 15.84 3.92 1.47
N GLY A 91 15.17 3.50 2.54
CA GLY A 91 14.13 4.28 3.22
C GLY A 91 12.76 4.29 2.54
N ILE A 92 12.63 3.68 1.36
CA ILE A 92 11.36 3.58 0.61
C ILE A 92 10.80 2.15 0.67
N TYR A 93 9.49 2.06 0.89
CA TYR A 93 8.72 0.82 0.83
C TYR A 93 7.57 0.93 -0.17
N ILE A 94 7.03 -0.21 -0.59
CA ILE A 94 5.82 -0.30 -1.41
C ILE A 94 4.81 -1.20 -0.71
N ALA A 95 3.62 -0.69 -0.44
CA ALA A 95 2.45 -1.44 -0.02
C ALA A 95 1.54 -1.67 -1.24
N ALA A 96 1.80 -2.74 -1.99
CA ALA A 96 1.10 -3.10 -3.22
C ALA A 96 -0.17 -3.94 -2.96
N SER A 97 -1.00 -4.10 -3.99
CA SER A 97 -2.25 -4.89 -3.93
C SER A 97 -3.13 -4.50 -2.74
N ASN A 98 -3.40 -3.19 -2.60
CA ASN A 98 -4.18 -2.61 -1.50
C ASN A 98 -3.62 -2.94 -0.11
N GLY A 99 -2.30 -3.05 0.00
CA GLY A 99 -1.62 -3.37 1.26
C GLY A 99 -1.42 -4.86 1.52
N GLY A 100 -1.88 -5.75 0.64
CA GLY A 100 -1.66 -7.19 0.77
C GLY A 100 -0.20 -7.61 0.60
N VAL A 101 0.64 -6.79 -0.05
CA VAL A 101 2.08 -7.06 -0.21
C VAL A 101 2.87 -5.85 0.25
N ILE A 102 3.84 -6.06 1.15
CA ILE A 102 4.80 -5.01 1.54
C ILE A 102 6.20 -5.39 1.05
N TYR A 103 6.81 -4.49 0.31
CA TYR A 103 8.12 -4.65 -0.30
C TYR A 103 9.09 -3.59 0.21
N ASP A 104 10.29 -4.03 0.56
CA ASP A 104 11.41 -3.17 0.94
C ASP A 104 12.27 -2.89 -0.30
N CYS A 105 12.31 -1.63 -0.75
CA CYS A 105 13.07 -1.23 -1.93
C CYS A 105 14.60 -1.21 -1.69
N SER A 106 15.04 -1.18 -0.44
CA SER A 106 16.46 -1.25 -0.06
C SER A 106 16.98 -2.68 -0.19
N GLN A 107 16.21 -3.63 0.36
CA GLN A 107 16.57 -5.05 0.38
C GLN A 107 16.09 -5.80 -0.86
N GLU A 108 15.34 -5.13 -1.74
CA GLU A 108 14.69 -5.69 -2.91
C GLU A 108 13.88 -6.97 -2.63
N LYS A 109 13.18 -7.00 -1.49
CA LYS A 109 12.45 -8.19 -1.05
C LYS A 109 11.04 -7.88 -0.53
N THR A 110 10.14 -8.82 -0.75
CA THR A 110 8.84 -8.85 -0.07
C THR A 110 9.05 -9.20 1.40
N ILE A 111 8.59 -8.33 2.30
CA ILE A 111 8.71 -8.48 3.77
C ILE A 111 7.38 -8.84 4.44
N HIS A 112 6.29 -8.80 3.68
CA HIS A 112 4.95 -9.24 4.07
C HIS A 112 4.13 -9.57 2.82
N ALA A 113 3.36 -10.64 2.88
CA ALA A 113 2.37 -10.99 1.86
C ALA A 113 1.18 -11.71 2.51
N ASP A 114 0.01 -11.09 2.47
CA ASP A 114 -1.26 -11.79 2.67
C ASP A 114 -1.62 -12.46 1.35
N THR A 115 -2.09 -13.71 1.41
CA THR A 115 -2.37 -14.52 0.20
C THR A 115 -3.75 -15.15 0.28
N LEU A 116 -4.36 -15.38 -0.89
CA LEU A 116 -5.63 -16.06 -1.01
C LEU A 116 -5.45 -17.55 -0.77
N ASP A 117 -6.44 -18.16 -0.11
CA ASP A 117 -6.50 -19.60 0.01
C ASP A 117 -6.50 -20.26 -1.38
N ILE A 118 -5.66 -21.27 -1.57
CA ILE A 118 -5.40 -21.84 -2.89
C ILE A 118 -6.63 -22.56 -3.48
N ASP A 119 -7.47 -23.14 -2.63
CA ASP A 119 -8.75 -23.76 -3.02
C ASP A 119 -9.82 -22.73 -3.36
N LEU A 120 -9.79 -21.53 -2.76
CA LEU A 120 -10.65 -20.43 -3.17
C LEU A 120 -10.25 -19.90 -4.55
N VAL A 121 -8.94 -19.77 -4.80
CA VAL A 121 -8.41 -19.40 -6.12
C VAL A 121 -8.89 -20.39 -7.18
N ASP A 122 -8.74 -21.70 -6.94
CA ASP A 122 -9.22 -22.76 -7.82
C ASP A 122 -10.73 -22.62 -8.13
N ALA A 123 -11.55 -22.47 -7.07
CA ALA A 123 -13.00 -22.36 -7.20
C ALA A 123 -13.42 -21.14 -8.03
N LEU A 124 -12.81 -19.98 -7.78
CA LEU A 124 -13.11 -18.74 -8.51
C LEU A 124 -12.63 -18.79 -9.96
N PHE A 125 -11.46 -19.39 -10.24
CA PHE A 125 -10.99 -19.61 -11.61
C PHE A 125 -11.97 -20.47 -12.40
N LYS A 126 -12.38 -21.62 -11.84
CA LYS A 126 -13.34 -22.53 -12.47
C LYS A 126 -14.69 -21.85 -12.71
N ALA A 127 -15.20 -21.12 -11.73
CA ALA A 127 -16.48 -20.42 -11.84
C ALA A 127 -16.45 -19.33 -12.93
N ALA A 128 -15.45 -18.46 -12.92
CA ALA A 128 -15.32 -17.39 -13.91
C ALA A 128 -15.20 -17.95 -15.34
N MET A 129 -14.42 -19.02 -15.52
CA MET A 129 -14.25 -19.67 -16.82
C MET A 129 -15.52 -20.37 -17.31
N ALA A 130 -16.32 -20.95 -16.41
CA ALA A 130 -17.61 -21.56 -16.75
C ALA A 130 -18.63 -20.53 -17.25
N GLU A 131 -18.51 -19.28 -16.79
CA GLU A 131 -19.34 -18.15 -17.21
C GLU A 131 -18.71 -17.33 -18.35
N ASN A 132 -17.65 -17.84 -18.99
CA ASN A 132 -16.89 -17.17 -20.07
C ASN A 132 -16.28 -15.81 -19.70
N MET A 133 -16.08 -15.54 -18.42
CA MET A 133 -15.34 -14.35 -17.97
C MET A 133 -13.83 -14.58 -18.04
N HIS A 134 -13.08 -13.50 -18.21
CA HIS A 134 -11.63 -13.56 -18.05
C HIS A 134 -11.29 -13.56 -16.56
N VAL A 135 -10.36 -14.41 -16.15
CA VAL A 135 -9.83 -14.47 -14.80
C VAL A 135 -8.32 -14.58 -14.87
N HIS A 136 -7.63 -13.84 -14.01
CA HIS A 136 -6.20 -13.95 -13.85
C HIS A 136 -5.78 -13.73 -12.40
N THR A 137 -4.55 -14.13 -12.11
CA THR A 137 -3.84 -13.78 -10.89
C THR A 137 -2.40 -13.40 -11.25
N TYR A 138 -1.50 -13.39 -10.27
CA TYR A 138 -0.14 -12.88 -10.45
C TYR A 138 0.89 -13.82 -9.85
N THR A 139 2.01 -13.89 -10.54
CA THR A 139 3.31 -14.16 -9.92
C THR A 139 4.02 -12.81 -9.73
N ASP A 140 5.22 -12.82 -9.15
CA ASP A 140 6.03 -11.60 -9.02
C ASP A 140 6.39 -10.96 -10.37
N GLU A 141 6.36 -11.73 -11.47
CA GLU A 141 6.83 -11.29 -12.78
C GLU A 141 5.73 -11.26 -13.85
N TYR A 142 4.69 -12.08 -13.72
CA TYR A 142 3.68 -12.28 -14.76
C TYR A 142 2.26 -12.19 -14.22
N VAL A 143 1.40 -11.55 -15.02
CA VAL A 143 -0.03 -11.86 -14.97
C VAL A 143 -0.20 -13.29 -15.46
N VAL A 144 -0.93 -14.13 -14.73
CA VAL A 144 -1.11 -15.54 -15.09
C VAL A 144 -2.59 -15.88 -15.22
N SER A 145 -2.94 -16.59 -16.29
CA SER A 145 -4.29 -17.06 -16.58
C SER A 145 -4.21 -18.43 -17.25
N MET A 146 -5.35 -19.13 -17.35
CA MET A 146 -5.44 -20.42 -18.07
C MET A 146 -5.83 -20.27 -19.54
N ARG A 147 -6.19 -19.06 -19.98
CA ARG A 147 -6.59 -18.78 -21.37
C ARG A 147 -6.06 -17.44 -21.83
N GLN A 148 -5.57 -17.40 -23.07
CA GLN A 148 -5.34 -16.12 -23.75
C GLN A 148 -6.69 -15.54 -24.17
N THR A 149 -6.99 -14.33 -23.70
CA THR A 149 -8.22 -13.60 -24.01
C THR A 149 -7.88 -12.16 -24.39
N LYS A 150 -8.79 -11.50 -25.12
CA LYS A 150 -8.66 -10.06 -25.41
C LYS A 150 -8.58 -9.22 -24.12
N ALA A 151 -9.31 -9.62 -23.07
CA ALA A 151 -9.27 -8.96 -21.77
C ALA A 151 -7.87 -9.05 -21.13
N LEU A 152 -7.20 -10.22 -21.20
CA LEU A 152 -5.83 -10.40 -20.72
C LEU A 152 -4.85 -9.46 -21.43
N GLU A 153 -4.95 -9.38 -22.77
CA GLU A 153 -4.08 -8.53 -23.59
C GLU A 153 -4.26 -7.05 -23.24
N ILE A 154 -5.50 -6.57 -23.16
CA ILE A 154 -5.84 -5.19 -22.76
C ILE A 154 -5.28 -4.91 -21.36
N TYR A 155 -5.54 -5.80 -20.41
CA TYR A 155 -5.13 -5.63 -19.02
C TYR A 155 -3.59 -5.58 -18.89
N SER A 156 -2.89 -6.56 -19.45
CA SER A 156 -1.43 -6.67 -19.44
C SER A 156 -0.76 -5.45 -20.06
N GLN A 157 -1.28 -4.94 -21.19
CA GLN A 157 -0.79 -3.71 -21.81
C GLN A 157 -0.99 -2.50 -20.90
N LYS A 158 -2.20 -2.32 -20.35
CA LYS A 158 -2.55 -1.19 -19.47
C LYS A 158 -1.63 -1.11 -18.24
N ILE A 159 -1.34 -2.24 -17.58
CA ILE A 159 -0.47 -2.26 -16.40
C ILE A 159 1.02 -2.43 -16.74
N SER A 160 1.34 -2.59 -18.03
CA SER A 160 2.69 -2.79 -18.56
C SER A 160 3.45 -3.95 -17.91
N MET A 161 2.76 -5.06 -17.68
CA MET A 161 3.28 -6.29 -17.06
C MET A 161 3.06 -7.46 -18.02
N PRO A 162 4.08 -8.29 -18.33
CA PRO A 162 3.91 -9.42 -19.23
C PRO A 162 2.95 -10.46 -18.64
N TYR A 163 2.38 -11.31 -19.50
CA TYR A 163 1.53 -12.41 -19.07
C TYR A 163 2.09 -13.79 -19.46
N LYS A 164 1.65 -14.82 -18.75
CA LYS A 164 1.86 -16.24 -19.08
C LYS A 164 0.55 -17.01 -19.01
N ILE A 165 0.39 -17.96 -19.93
CA ILE A 165 -0.69 -18.94 -19.88
C ILE A 165 -0.16 -20.17 -19.17
N LEU A 166 -0.89 -20.61 -18.15
CA LEU A 166 -0.60 -21.84 -17.39
C LEU A 166 -1.64 -22.91 -17.75
N ASP A 167 -1.22 -24.18 -17.73
CA ASP A 167 -2.11 -25.29 -18.06
C ASP A 167 -3.08 -25.57 -16.90
N LYS A 168 -2.60 -25.39 -15.66
CA LYS A 168 -3.36 -25.64 -14.44
C LYS A 168 -3.16 -24.52 -13.42
N ILE A 169 -4.27 -23.95 -12.97
CA ILE A 169 -4.31 -23.11 -11.78
C ILE A 169 -5.27 -23.81 -10.81
N PRO A 170 -4.84 -24.04 -9.56
CA PRO A 170 -3.67 -23.44 -8.90
C PRO A 170 -2.35 -24.22 -8.99
N GLU A 171 -2.31 -25.42 -9.57
CA GLU A 171 -1.17 -26.33 -9.44
C GLU A 171 0.15 -25.81 -10.02
N ASP A 172 0.11 -25.00 -11.09
CA ASP A 172 1.30 -24.43 -11.72
C ASP A 172 1.71 -23.07 -11.11
N LEU A 173 1.00 -22.60 -10.06
CA LEU A 173 1.41 -21.38 -9.35
C LEU A 173 2.60 -21.67 -8.43
N PRO A 174 3.62 -20.79 -8.40
CA PRO A 174 4.79 -20.97 -7.53
C PRO A 174 4.46 -20.77 -6.05
N ALA A 175 3.42 -19.99 -5.75
CA ALA A 175 2.92 -19.73 -4.40
C ALA A 175 1.45 -19.27 -4.47
N PRO A 176 0.70 -19.32 -3.36
CA PRO A 176 -0.61 -18.70 -3.26
C PRO A 176 -0.53 -17.19 -3.59
N PRO A 177 -1.43 -16.66 -4.44
CA PRO A 177 -1.31 -15.29 -4.92
C PRO A 177 -1.89 -14.27 -3.92
N PRO A 178 -1.42 -13.02 -3.96
CA PRO A 178 -1.93 -11.95 -3.09
C PRO A 178 -3.29 -11.42 -3.52
N LYS A 179 -3.72 -11.66 -4.76
CA LYS A 179 -5.03 -11.26 -5.27
C LYS A 179 -5.44 -12.03 -6.53
N LEU A 180 -6.72 -12.04 -6.84
CA LEU A 180 -7.30 -12.59 -8.07
C LEU A 180 -8.20 -11.54 -8.70
N VAL A 181 -8.21 -11.47 -10.03
CA VAL A 181 -9.01 -10.49 -10.77
C VAL A 181 -9.89 -11.21 -11.78
N ILE A 182 -11.17 -10.88 -11.76
CA ILE A 182 -12.16 -11.28 -12.75
C ILE A 182 -12.52 -10.04 -13.56
N MET A 183 -12.50 -10.20 -14.88
CA MET A 183 -12.69 -9.12 -15.83
C MET A 183 -13.77 -9.49 -16.84
N SER A 184 -14.69 -8.55 -17.04
CA SER A 184 -15.64 -8.55 -18.14
C SER A 184 -15.36 -7.35 -19.04
N ILE A 185 -15.49 -7.53 -20.35
CA ILE A 185 -15.42 -6.45 -21.36
C ILE A 185 -16.69 -6.36 -22.21
N GLU A 186 -17.74 -7.07 -21.77
CA GLU A 186 -19.05 -7.08 -22.41
C GLU A 186 -19.87 -5.83 -22.05
N GLU A 187 -20.91 -5.55 -22.82
CA GLU A 187 -21.90 -4.53 -22.45
C GLU A 187 -22.56 -4.92 -21.11
N GLY A 188 -22.63 -3.96 -20.19
CA GLY A 188 -23.12 -4.24 -18.83
C GLY A 188 -22.12 -5.00 -17.94
N SER A 189 -20.82 -4.93 -18.24
CA SER A 189 -19.73 -5.57 -17.46
C SER A 189 -19.89 -5.41 -15.94
N ARG A 190 -20.21 -4.20 -15.47
CA ARG A 190 -20.44 -3.93 -14.04
C ARG A 190 -21.48 -4.87 -13.44
N ARG A 191 -22.64 -4.98 -14.09
CA ARG A 191 -23.75 -5.83 -13.64
C ARG A 191 -23.38 -7.31 -13.70
N ILE A 192 -22.67 -7.75 -14.74
CA ILE A 192 -22.21 -9.13 -14.88
C ILE A 192 -21.32 -9.52 -13.68
N LEU A 193 -20.38 -8.64 -13.33
CA LEU A 193 -19.47 -8.85 -12.22
C LEU A 193 -20.16 -8.77 -10.85
N GLU A 194 -21.14 -7.87 -10.67
CA GLU A 194 -21.97 -7.84 -9.45
C GLU A 194 -22.80 -9.11 -9.27
N ASP A 195 -23.36 -9.65 -10.36
CA ASP A 195 -24.11 -10.90 -10.31
C ASP A 195 -23.18 -12.09 -9.99
N PHE A 196 -21.95 -12.10 -10.52
CA PHE A 196 -20.91 -13.06 -10.15
C PHE A 196 -20.55 -12.96 -8.66
N GLU A 197 -20.25 -11.75 -8.18
CA GLU A 197 -19.92 -11.49 -6.77
C GLU A 197 -21.01 -12.00 -5.84
N LYS A 198 -22.28 -11.68 -6.13
CA LYS A 198 -23.44 -12.13 -5.34
C LYS A 198 -23.57 -13.66 -5.32
N ARG A 199 -23.38 -14.34 -6.46
CA ARG A 199 -23.42 -15.81 -6.54
C ARG A 199 -22.35 -16.46 -5.67
N HIS A 200 -21.17 -15.85 -5.58
CA HIS A 200 -20.01 -16.41 -4.88
C HIS A 200 -19.77 -15.85 -3.47
N ALA A 201 -20.59 -14.91 -3.00
CA ALA A 201 -20.43 -14.24 -1.71
C ALA A 201 -20.29 -15.22 -0.53
N GLU A 202 -21.11 -16.27 -0.46
CA GLU A 202 -21.05 -17.23 0.66
C GLU A 202 -19.75 -18.06 0.63
N SER A 203 -19.25 -18.44 -0.55
CA SER A 203 -17.96 -19.15 -0.67
C SER A 203 -16.74 -18.30 -0.32
N VAL A 204 -16.88 -16.97 -0.43
CA VAL A 204 -15.82 -15.98 -0.20
C VAL A 204 -15.82 -15.48 1.24
N LYS A 205 -16.97 -15.51 1.91
CA LYS A 205 -17.21 -14.93 3.24
C LYS A 205 -16.17 -15.38 4.27
N GLY A 206 -15.48 -14.40 4.87
CA GLY A 206 -14.46 -14.61 5.89
C GLY A 206 -13.09 -15.06 5.36
N ARG A 207 -12.98 -15.37 4.05
CA ARG A 207 -11.75 -15.84 3.39
C ARG A 207 -11.12 -14.75 2.54
N ALA A 208 -11.95 -13.98 1.85
CA ALA A 208 -11.55 -12.86 1.03
C ALA A 208 -12.55 -11.71 1.10
N ILE A 209 -12.13 -10.54 0.64
CA ILE A 209 -12.98 -9.39 0.33
C ILE A 209 -13.02 -9.20 -1.18
N SER A 210 -14.14 -8.72 -1.69
CA SER A 210 -14.30 -8.28 -3.07
C SER A 210 -14.23 -6.76 -3.16
N VAL A 211 -13.54 -6.26 -4.19
CA VAL A 211 -13.41 -4.83 -4.48
C VAL A 211 -13.58 -4.62 -5.97
N PHE A 212 -14.37 -3.62 -6.34
CA PHE A 212 -14.43 -3.18 -7.73
C PHE A 212 -13.47 -2.03 -7.95
N SER A 213 -12.45 -2.25 -8.79
CA SER A 213 -11.49 -1.19 -9.15
C SER A 213 -12.01 -0.28 -10.26
N ASN A 214 -12.96 -0.77 -11.06
CA ASN A 214 -13.77 -0.02 -12.03
C ASN A 214 -14.90 -0.93 -12.54
N ASP A 215 -15.68 -0.46 -13.51
CA ASP A 215 -16.80 -1.20 -14.10
C ASP A 215 -16.44 -2.52 -14.80
N PHE A 216 -15.15 -2.75 -15.07
CA PHE A 216 -14.66 -3.93 -15.80
C PHE A 216 -13.90 -4.92 -14.91
N LEU A 217 -13.56 -4.56 -13.66
CA LEU A 217 -12.66 -5.34 -12.81
C LEU A 217 -13.26 -5.60 -11.43
N LEU A 218 -13.44 -6.87 -11.10
CA LEU A 218 -13.72 -7.38 -9.76
C LEU A 218 -12.47 -8.06 -9.21
N GLU A 219 -11.93 -7.52 -8.12
CA GLU A 219 -10.76 -8.06 -7.44
C GLU A 219 -11.17 -8.81 -6.18
N TYR A 220 -10.57 -9.97 -5.95
CA TYR A 220 -10.61 -10.68 -4.68
C TYR A 220 -9.26 -10.56 -3.99
N LEU A 221 -9.29 -10.09 -2.75
CA LEU A 221 -8.13 -9.90 -1.88
C LEU A 221 -8.32 -10.70 -0.60
N PRO A 222 -7.25 -11.16 0.08
CA PRO A 222 -7.34 -11.88 1.34
C PRO A 222 -8.15 -11.11 2.39
N ALA A 223 -8.88 -11.82 3.25
CA ALA A 223 -9.72 -11.18 4.26
C ALA A 223 -8.91 -10.23 5.15
N GLY A 224 -9.45 -9.04 5.37
CA GLY A 224 -8.83 -8.00 6.20
C GLY A 224 -7.64 -7.29 5.55
N VAL A 225 -7.34 -7.51 4.27
CA VAL A 225 -6.37 -6.69 3.53
C VAL A 225 -6.93 -5.28 3.33
N SER A 226 -6.13 -4.27 3.64
CA SER A 226 -6.42 -2.87 3.34
C SER A 226 -5.13 -2.05 3.42
N LYS A 227 -5.12 -0.85 2.83
CA LYS A 227 -3.99 0.10 2.98
C LYS A 227 -3.77 0.44 4.46
N GLY A 228 -4.83 0.53 5.27
CA GLY A 228 -4.74 0.74 6.71
C GLY A 228 -4.03 -0.38 7.46
N ARG A 229 -4.29 -1.64 7.11
CA ARG A 229 -3.54 -2.76 7.68
C ARG A 229 -2.06 -2.72 7.29
N ALA A 230 -1.74 -2.24 6.09
CA ALA A 230 -0.35 -2.02 5.68
C ALA A 230 0.34 -0.94 6.52
N VAL A 231 -0.37 0.15 6.89
CA VAL A 231 0.16 1.17 7.82
C VAL A 231 0.57 0.52 9.13
N VAL A 232 -0.36 -0.18 9.79
CA VAL A 232 -0.13 -0.78 11.11
C VAL A 232 1.00 -1.81 11.06
N SER A 233 0.95 -2.73 10.10
CA SER A 233 1.92 -3.85 10.01
C SER A 233 3.32 -3.39 9.64
N LEU A 234 3.47 -2.38 8.78
CA LEU A 234 4.79 -1.83 8.44
C LEU A 234 5.35 -1.01 9.61
N CYS A 235 4.54 -0.17 10.25
CA CYS A 235 4.93 0.57 11.45
C CYS A 235 5.47 -0.37 12.54
N GLU A 236 4.75 -1.47 12.83
CA GLU A 236 5.19 -2.50 13.79
C GLU A 236 6.54 -3.12 13.39
N LYS A 237 6.68 -3.55 12.13
CA LYS A 237 7.94 -4.15 11.61
C LYS A 237 9.13 -3.21 11.70
N LEU A 238 8.92 -1.91 11.55
CA LEU A 238 9.98 -0.90 11.59
C LEU A 238 10.22 -0.32 12.99
N GLY A 239 9.41 -0.70 13.98
CA GLY A 239 9.46 -0.11 15.32
C GLY A 239 9.09 1.37 15.34
N ILE A 240 8.23 1.81 14.42
CA ILE A 240 7.71 3.18 14.33
C ILE A 240 6.30 3.17 14.93
N PRO A 241 5.99 3.99 15.95
CA PRO A 241 4.63 4.12 16.45
C PRO A 241 3.66 4.55 15.33
N VAL A 242 2.47 3.97 15.27
CA VAL A 242 1.43 4.39 14.30
C VAL A 242 1.04 5.87 14.48
N ALA A 243 1.15 6.40 15.70
CA ALA A 243 0.96 7.84 15.96
C ALA A 243 1.96 8.73 15.21
N ASP A 244 3.11 8.19 14.78
CA ASP A 244 4.16 8.88 14.03
C ASP A 244 4.05 8.62 12.51
N SER A 245 2.97 7.98 12.06
CA SER A 245 2.69 7.80 10.64
C SER A 245 1.76 8.89 10.09
N VAL A 246 2.01 9.29 8.85
CA VAL A 246 1.17 10.18 8.08
C VAL A 246 0.66 9.42 6.85
N ALA A 247 -0.62 9.54 6.51
CA ALA A 247 -1.19 8.97 5.29
C ALA A 247 -1.76 10.06 4.39
N VAL A 248 -1.61 9.94 3.07
CA VAL A 248 -2.16 10.84 2.07
C VAL A 248 -2.87 10.05 0.98
N GLY A 249 -4.13 10.38 0.70
CA GLY A 249 -4.90 9.77 -0.38
C GLY A 249 -5.97 10.71 -0.92
N ASP A 250 -6.84 10.20 -1.78
CA ASP A 250 -7.87 11.00 -2.46
C ASP A 250 -9.22 10.26 -2.61
N GLU A 251 -9.23 8.93 -2.56
CA GLU A 251 -10.42 8.12 -2.86
C GLU A 251 -10.83 7.17 -1.70
N ALA A 252 -11.96 6.47 -1.87
CA ALA A 252 -12.53 5.60 -0.85
C ALA A 252 -11.62 4.44 -0.42
N ASN A 253 -10.77 3.93 -1.33
CA ASN A 253 -9.79 2.89 -1.03
C ASN A 253 -8.65 3.37 -0.11
N ASP A 254 -8.49 4.68 0.08
CA ASP A 254 -7.50 5.31 0.96
C ASP A 254 -8.01 5.54 2.37
N ILE A 255 -9.34 5.61 2.55
CA ILE A 255 -9.98 5.83 3.85
C ILE A 255 -9.38 4.93 4.94
N PRO A 256 -9.17 3.61 4.72
CA PRO A 256 -8.56 2.76 5.73
C PRO A 256 -7.16 3.21 6.19
N MET A 257 -6.31 3.76 5.31
CA MET A 257 -4.99 4.25 5.73
C MET A 257 -5.06 5.65 6.34
N ILE A 258 -5.99 6.49 5.88
CA ILE A 258 -6.27 7.82 6.46
C ILE A 258 -6.73 7.66 7.92
N ASP A 259 -7.67 6.75 8.18
CA ASP A 259 -8.18 6.47 9.53
C ASP A 259 -7.14 5.80 10.44
N ALA A 260 -6.26 4.95 9.86
CA ALA A 260 -5.27 4.20 10.64
C ALA A 260 -4.06 5.05 11.06
N ALA A 261 -3.67 6.04 10.27
CA ALA A 261 -2.47 6.83 10.52
C ALA A 261 -2.65 7.83 11.67
N GLY A 262 -1.56 8.14 12.38
CA GLY A 262 -1.53 9.24 13.36
C GLY A 262 -2.00 10.59 12.78
N VAL A 263 -1.69 10.86 11.51
CA VAL A 263 -2.28 11.95 10.73
C VAL A 263 -2.78 11.43 9.39
N GLY A 264 -4.09 11.44 9.19
CA GLY A 264 -4.71 11.18 7.89
C GLY A 264 -4.95 12.48 7.11
N ALA A 265 -4.38 12.60 5.92
CA ALA A 265 -4.55 13.72 5.01
C ALA A 265 -5.24 13.31 3.71
N VAL A 266 -6.05 14.21 3.16
CA VAL A 266 -6.72 14.02 1.87
C VAL A 266 -6.41 15.16 0.92
N MET A 267 -6.12 14.80 -0.33
CA MET A 267 -5.82 15.75 -1.39
C MET A 267 -7.01 16.68 -1.66
N LYS A 268 -6.74 17.92 -2.07
CA LYS A 268 -7.78 18.88 -2.48
C LYS A 268 -8.69 18.35 -3.59
N ASN A 269 -8.13 17.59 -4.54
CA ASN A 269 -8.87 16.92 -5.62
C ASN A 269 -9.57 15.63 -5.17
N GLY A 270 -9.38 15.19 -3.92
CA GLY A 270 -10.02 14.00 -3.39
C GLY A 270 -11.54 14.12 -3.25
N THR A 271 -12.18 12.97 -3.15
CA THR A 271 -13.63 12.83 -3.00
C THR A 271 -14.13 13.43 -1.68
N ASP A 272 -15.40 13.86 -1.65
CA ASP A 272 -16.03 14.37 -0.41
C ASP A 272 -16.10 13.29 0.67
N GLU A 273 -16.28 12.02 0.26
CA GLU A 273 -16.25 10.87 1.15
C GLU A 273 -14.87 10.76 1.83
N ALA A 274 -13.78 10.71 1.06
CA ALA A 274 -12.44 10.64 1.62
C ALA A 274 -12.15 11.84 2.54
N LYS A 275 -12.49 13.07 2.11
CA LYS A 275 -12.29 14.29 2.90
C LYS A 275 -13.01 14.25 4.25
N SER A 276 -14.15 13.56 4.36
CA SER A 276 -14.89 13.44 5.62
C SER A 276 -14.18 12.62 6.70
N HIS A 277 -13.20 11.80 6.30
CA HIS A 277 -12.33 11.02 7.19
C HIS A 277 -11.00 11.73 7.51
N ALA A 278 -10.69 12.83 6.83
CA ALA A 278 -9.39 13.46 6.92
C ALA A 278 -9.22 14.25 8.23
N GLY A 279 -8.08 14.05 8.91
CA GLY A 279 -7.59 15.00 9.93
C GLY A 279 -7.03 16.28 9.30
N TYR A 280 -6.73 16.25 8.00
CA TYR A 280 -6.25 17.38 7.22
C TYR A 280 -6.67 17.29 5.74
N VAL A 281 -7.19 18.37 5.17
CA VAL A 281 -7.39 18.47 3.73
C VAL A 281 -6.36 19.45 3.17
N THR A 282 -5.61 19.02 2.15
CA THR A 282 -4.56 19.86 1.55
C THR A 282 -5.15 21.09 0.86
N SER A 283 -4.37 22.16 0.78
CA SER A 283 -4.74 23.34 -0.03
C SER A 283 -4.41 23.18 -1.51
N ARG A 284 -3.62 22.16 -1.84
CA ARG A 284 -3.04 21.84 -3.15
C ARG A 284 -3.56 20.49 -3.67
N THR A 285 -3.85 20.41 -4.96
CA THR A 285 -4.15 19.14 -5.65
C THR A 285 -2.88 18.32 -5.92
N ASN A 286 -3.03 17.13 -6.49
CA ASN A 286 -1.94 16.32 -7.03
C ASN A 286 -1.08 17.09 -8.05
N ASN A 287 -1.70 17.92 -8.88
CA ASN A 287 -1.01 18.79 -9.83
C ASN A 287 -0.32 20.02 -9.19
N GLU A 288 -0.60 20.29 -7.92
CA GLU A 288 -0.06 21.44 -7.16
C GLU A 288 0.92 20.99 -6.05
N CYS A 289 1.44 19.76 -6.11
CA CYS A 289 2.38 19.18 -5.13
C CYS A 289 1.77 19.07 -3.71
N GLY A 290 0.56 18.52 -3.60
CA GLY A 290 -0.10 18.34 -2.30
C GLY A 290 0.62 17.39 -1.34
N VAL A 291 1.38 16.41 -1.83
CA VAL A 291 2.20 15.52 -0.98
C VAL A 291 3.34 16.30 -0.31
N SER A 292 4.00 17.20 -1.02
CA SER A 292 5.01 18.12 -0.47
C SER A 292 4.46 18.96 0.67
N GLU A 293 3.24 19.49 0.53
CA GLU A 293 2.57 20.26 1.58
C GLU A 293 2.44 19.43 2.87
N VAL A 294 2.01 18.17 2.75
CA VAL A 294 1.86 17.26 3.88
C VAL A 294 3.22 16.91 4.51
N ILE A 295 4.23 16.59 3.70
CA ILE A 295 5.56 16.25 4.22
C ILE A 295 6.14 17.43 5.02
N ARG A 296 6.10 18.65 4.47
CA ARG A 296 6.63 19.82 5.18
C ARG A 296 5.94 20.02 6.52
N LYS A 297 4.61 19.98 6.53
CA LYS A 297 3.80 20.28 7.71
C LYS A 297 3.87 19.22 8.81
N PHE A 298 3.83 17.94 8.46
CA PHE A 298 3.64 16.86 9.44
C PHE A 298 4.86 15.98 9.64
N ILE A 299 5.79 15.96 8.68
CA ILE A 299 7.03 15.18 8.77
C ILE A 299 8.21 16.07 9.17
N LEU A 300 8.44 17.20 8.50
CA LEU A 300 9.65 18.02 8.67
C LEU A 300 9.54 19.12 9.74
N GLU A 301 8.38 19.77 9.87
CA GLU A 301 8.16 20.87 10.82
C GLU A 301 7.61 20.43 12.19
N GLY A 302 7.04 19.22 12.26
CA GLY A 302 6.33 18.71 13.45
C GLY A 302 7.04 17.63 14.23
#